data_AF-A0A2R4SZB3-F1
#
_entry.id   AF-A0A2R4SZB3-F1
#
_cell.length_a   1.000
_cell.length_b   1.000
_cell.length_c   1.000
_cell.angle_alpha   90.00
_cell.angle_beta   90.00
_cell.angle_gamma   90.00
#
_symmetry.space_group_name_H-M   'P 1'
#
loop_
_entity.id
_entity.type
_entity.pdbx_description
1 polymer ?
#
loop_
_entity_poly.entity_id
_entity_poly.type
_entity_poly.pdbx_seq_one_letter_code
_entity_poly.pdbx_strand_id
1 'polypeptide(L)'
;MGSDGTGLPGGVASHFAAVGENRRVTLKIAIDAGAADAPYEQLRAQISKQTRSGKLPVGYRLPTVRGLAEELGLAANTVAKAYRALEADGVIETRGRNGTFVAAAGDAAKRQAAAAAAAYAEQARRLGLSRAAAGAAVEDALRAVYEG
;
A
#
# COMPACT_ATOMS: atom_id res chain seq x y z
N MET A 1 5.20 -45.82 16.95
CA MET A 1 4.00 -45.33 16.24
C MET A 1 3.88 -43.84 16.50
N GLY A 2 4.36 -43.03 15.54
CA GLY A 2 4.20 -41.58 15.59
C GLY A 2 2.77 -41.20 15.21
N SER A 3 2.18 -40.29 15.97
CA SER A 3 0.94 -39.62 15.61
C SER A 3 1.31 -38.28 14.98
N ASP A 4 1.34 -38.26 13.65
CA ASP A 4 1.42 -37.05 12.84
C ASP A 4 0.11 -36.25 12.99
N GLY A 5 0.17 -35.19 13.80
CA GLY A 5 -0.88 -34.19 13.89
C GLY A 5 -0.71 -33.13 12.81
N THR A 6 -1.14 -33.41 11.59
CA THR A 6 -1.28 -32.39 10.54
C THR A 6 -2.44 -31.46 10.91
N GLY A 7 -2.12 -30.37 11.60
CA GLY A 7 -3.01 -29.22 11.77
C GLY A 7 -3.20 -28.53 10.43
N LEU A 8 -4.45 -28.50 9.96
CA LEU A 8 -4.87 -27.69 8.82
C LEU A 8 -4.64 -26.21 9.14
N PRO A 9 -4.03 -25.39 8.25
CA PRO A 9 -4.09 -23.94 8.41
C PRO A 9 -5.53 -23.49 8.09
N GLY A 10 -6.30 -23.24 9.14
CA GLY A 10 -7.64 -22.66 9.06
C GLY A 10 -7.55 -21.19 8.67
N GLY A 11 -7.35 -20.90 7.38
CA GLY A 11 -7.45 -19.53 6.86
C GLY A 11 -8.90 -19.05 6.93
N VAL A 12 -9.16 -18.06 7.78
CA VAL A 12 -10.45 -17.35 7.80
C VAL A 12 -10.56 -16.48 6.54
N ALA A 13 -11.56 -16.75 5.71
CA ALA A 13 -11.85 -15.98 4.50
C ALA A 13 -13.08 -15.11 4.74
N SER A 14 -12.90 -13.79 4.71
CA SER A 14 -13.95 -12.83 5.02
C SER A 14 -14.30 -11.94 3.80
N HIS A 15 -15.49 -11.32 3.78
CA HIS A 15 -16.13 -10.75 2.58
C HIS A 15 -16.77 -9.38 2.85
N PHE A 16 -16.28 -8.30 2.22
CA PHE A 16 -16.81 -6.94 2.36
C PHE A 16 -17.47 -6.39 1.08
N ALA A 17 -18.72 -5.93 1.11
CA ALA A 17 -19.38 -5.27 -0.03
C ALA A 17 -19.33 -3.73 0.07
N ALA A 18 -19.00 -3.05 -1.04
CA ALA A 18 -19.12 -1.59 -1.17
C ALA A 18 -20.54 -1.17 -1.62
N VAL A 19 -21.00 0.00 -1.14
CA VAL A 19 -22.26 0.64 -1.56
C VAL A 19 -22.00 1.48 -2.83
N GLY A 20 -22.68 1.14 -3.94
CA GLY A 20 -22.62 1.83 -5.24
C GLY A 20 -22.56 0.85 -6.42
N GLU A 21 -23.42 1.03 -7.43
CA GLU A 21 -23.88 0.03 -8.43
C GLU A 21 -22.83 -0.84 -9.18
N ASN A 22 -23.16 -2.14 -9.25
CA ASN A 22 -22.88 -3.13 -10.31
C ASN A 22 -21.45 -3.65 -10.58
N ARG A 23 -20.75 -4.04 -9.52
CA ARG A 23 -20.05 -5.34 -9.36
C ARG A 23 -19.77 -5.45 -7.86
N ARG A 24 -20.20 -6.51 -7.18
CA ARG A 24 -19.83 -6.73 -5.76
C ARG A 24 -18.33 -7.01 -5.68
N VAL A 25 -17.52 -5.96 -5.76
CA VAL A 25 -16.10 -6.05 -5.48
C VAL A 25 -15.97 -6.23 -3.99
N THR A 26 -15.39 -7.36 -3.60
CA THR A 26 -15.15 -7.70 -2.21
C THR A 26 -13.67 -7.93 -1.96
N LEU A 27 -13.16 -7.27 -0.92
CA LEU A 27 -11.81 -7.51 -0.41
C LEU A 27 -11.75 -8.94 0.13
N LYS A 28 -10.91 -9.80 -0.46
CA LYS A 28 -10.72 -11.19 -0.03
C LYS A 28 -9.32 -11.35 0.55
N ILE A 29 -9.22 -11.58 1.86
CA ILE A 29 -7.96 -11.77 2.56
C ILE A 29 -8.03 -13.08 3.36
N ALA A 30 -6.93 -13.83 3.35
CA ALA A 30 -6.74 -14.99 4.23
C ALA A 30 -5.34 -14.92 4.84
N ILE A 31 -5.23 -15.00 6.16
CA ILE A 31 -3.94 -14.94 6.87
C ILE A 31 -3.58 -16.34 7.33
N ASP A 32 -2.37 -16.78 7.00
CA ASP A 32 -1.81 -18.04 7.49
C ASP A 32 -0.83 -17.75 8.63
N ALA A 33 -1.21 -18.11 9.86
CA ALA A 33 -0.36 -17.92 11.04
C ALA A 33 0.87 -18.86 11.07
N GLY A 34 0.87 -19.93 10.28
CA GLY A 34 1.98 -20.88 10.18
C GLY A 34 2.97 -20.58 9.04
N ALA A 35 2.68 -19.60 8.19
CA ALA A 35 3.57 -19.21 7.11
C ALA A 35 4.81 -18.45 7.63
N ALA A 36 5.90 -18.51 6.85
CA ALA A 36 7.15 -17.82 7.18
C ALA A 36 7.02 -16.28 7.18
N ASP A 37 6.14 -15.75 6.33
CA ASP A 37 5.88 -14.31 6.23
C ASP A 37 5.05 -13.80 7.40
N ALA A 38 5.39 -12.62 7.92
CA ALA A 38 4.62 -12.04 9.01
C ALA A 38 3.19 -11.67 8.55
N PRO A 39 2.17 -11.70 9.43
CA PRO A 39 0.78 -11.39 9.04
C PRO A 39 0.58 -10.04 8.34
N TYR A 40 1.36 -9.03 8.68
CA TYR A 40 1.29 -7.72 8.01
C TYR A 40 1.82 -7.76 6.56
N GLU A 41 2.83 -8.60 6.29
CA GLU A 41 3.39 -8.80 4.94
C GLU A 41 2.40 -9.56 4.06
N GLN A 42 1.76 -10.60 4.60
CA GLN A 42 0.71 -11.34 3.90
C GLN A 42 -0.46 -10.43 3.52
N LEU A 43 -0.93 -9.60 4.46
CA LEU A 43 -2.01 -8.64 4.23
C LEU A 43 -1.63 -7.62 3.14
N ARG A 44 -0.44 -7.01 3.25
CA ARG A 44 0.09 -6.09 2.24
C ARG A 44 0.14 -6.74 0.85
N ALA A 45 0.74 -7.93 0.76
CA ALA A 45 0.92 -8.63 -0.50
C ALA A 45 -0.43 -8.94 -1.18
N GLN A 46 -1.43 -9.38 -0.42
CA GLN A 46 -2.74 -9.72 -0.96
C GLN A 46 -3.55 -8.51 -1.42
N ILE A 47 -3.51 -7.39 -0.68
CA ILE A 47 -4.15 -6.13 -1.12
C ILE A 47 -3.46 -5.65 -2.40
N SER A 48 -2.12 -5.57 -2.42
CA SER A 48 -1.36 -5.16 -3.61
C SER A 48 -1.63 -6.05 -4.82
N LYS A 49 -1.80 -7.37 -4.63
CA LYS A 49 -2.15 -8.30 -5.72
C LYS A 49 -3.56 -8.03 -6.27
N GLN A 50 -4.53 -7.79 -5.40
CA GLN A 50 -5.90 -7.52 -5.82
C GLN A 50 -6.05 -6.16 -6.51
N THR A 51 -5.34 -5.13 -6.03
CA THR A 51 -5.26 -3.83 -6.73
C THR A 51 -4.62 -3.96 -8.11
N ARG A 52 -3.44 -4.59 -8.20
CA ARG A 52 -2.72 -4.75 -9.49
C ARG A 52 -3.49 -5.58 -10.52
N SER A 53 -4.26 -6.57 -10.07
CA SER A 53 -5.11 -7.39 -10.95
C SER A 53 -6.47 -6.73 -11.29
N GLY A 54 -6.74 -5.52 -10.79
CA GLY A 54 -8.02 -4.83 -10.99
C GLY A 54 -9.20 -5.43 -10.24
N LYS A 55 -8.96 -6.44 -9.38
CA LYS A 55 -10.00 -7.01 -8.50
C LYS A 55 -10.47 -6.00 -7.48
N LEU A 56 -9.55 -5.16 -6.97
CA LEU A 56 -9.90 -3.95 -6.22
C LEU A 56 -9.69 -2.75 -7.16
N PRO A 57 -10.76 -2.11 -7.65
CA PRO A 57 -10.64 -0.98 -8.55
C PRO A 57 -10.12 0.24 -7.80
N VAL A 58 -9.53 1.17 -8.54
CA VAL A 58 -9.18 2.49 -8.04
C VAL A 58 -10.41 3.16 -7.43
N GLY A 59 -10.24 3.81 -6.29
CA GLY A 59 -11.34 4.42 -5.54
C GLY A 59 -12.14 3.44 -4.68
N TYR A 60 -11.83 2.14 -4.70
CA TYR A 60 -12.40 1.20 -3.73
C TYR A 60 -12.04 1.64 -2.31
N ARG A 61 -13.05 1.80 -1.45
CA ARG A 61 -12.87 2.16 -0.04
C ARG A 61 -12.50 0.92 0.76
N LEU A 62 -11.32 0.93 1.36
CA LEU A 62 -10.89 -0.12 2.27
C LEU A 62 -11.59 -0.01 3.63
N PRO A 63 -11.77 -1.15 4.35
CA PRO A 63 -12.26 -1.12 5.72
C PRO A 63 -11.30 -0.34 6.64
N THR A 64 -11.82 0.14 7.76
CA THR A 64 -10.99 0.80 8.78
C THR A 64 -9.97 -0.18 9.36
N VAL A 65 -8.89 0.32 9.94
CA VAL A 65 -7.87 -0.51 10.62
C VAL A 65 -8.53 -1.40 11.67
N ARG A 66 -9.44 -0.86 12.49
CA ARG A 66 -10.15 -1.64 13.52
C ARG A 66 -11.11 -2.65 12.91
N GLY A 67 -11.91 -2.24 11.93
CA GLY A 67 -12.87 -3.15 11.28
C GLY A 67 -12.20 -4.33 10.58
N LEU A 68 -11.08 -4.08 9.87
CA LEU A 68 -10.33 -5.17 9.24
C LEU A 68 -9.61 -6.05 10.26
N ALA A 69 -9.11 -5.47 11.36
CA ALA A 69 -8.47 -6.21 12.43
C ALA A 69 -9.46 -7.17 13.12
N GLU A 70 -10.66 -6.70 13.42
CA GLU A 70 -11.76 -7.52 13.98
C GLU A 70 -12.14 -8.65 13.02
N GLU A 71 -12.30 -8.36 11.73
CA GLU A 71 -12.69 -9.36 10.73
C GLU A 71 -11.63 -10.45 10.49
N LEU A 72 -10.35 -10.09 10.56
CA LEU A 72 -9.24 -11.03 10.34
C LEU A 72 -8.72 -11.67 11.64
N GLY A 73 -9.24 -11.28 12.80
CA GLY A 73 -8.70 -11.71 14.10
C GLY A 73 -7.25 -11.24 14.33
N LEU A 74 -6.86 -10.10 13.77
CA LEU A 74 -5.52 -9.55 13.87
C LEU A 74 -5.42 -8.43 14.91
N ALA A 75 -4.22 -8.20 15.45
CA ALA A 75 -3.96 -6.99 16.20
C ALA A 75 -4.08 -5.75 15.30
N ALA A 76 -4.74 -4.70 15.78
CA ALA A 76 -4.93 -3.45 15.04
C ALA A 76 -3.59 -2.83 14.57
N ASN A 77 -2.52 -2.97 15.36
CA ASN A 77 -1.19 -2.48 14.97
C ASN A 77 -0.61 -3.21 13.76
N THR A 78 -0.94 -4.49 13.57
CA THR A 78 -0.53 -5.29 12.41
C THR A 78 -1.19 -4.77 11.14
N VAL A 79 -2.50 -4.51 11.20
CA VAL A 79 -3.25 -3.91 10.08
C VAL A 79 -2.76 -2.50 9.79
N ALA A 80 -2.54 -1.68 10.83
CA ALA A 80 -2.00 -0.33 10.69
C ALA A 80 -0.62 -0.35 10.01
N LYS A 81 0.26 -1.30 10.39
CA LYS A 81 1.57 -1.48 9.75
C LYS A 81 1.44 -1.82 8.27
N ALA A 82 0.52 -2.72 7.90
CA ALA A 82 0.27 -3.07 6.51
C ALA A 82 -0.27 -1.87 5.70
N TYR A 83 -1.22 -1.10 6.24
CA TYR A 83 -1.78 0.07 5.55
C TYR A 83 -0.74 1.17 5.35
N ARG A 84 0.12 1.44 6.35
CA ARG A 84 1.22 2.40 6.19
C ARG A 84 2.19 1.99 5.10
N ALA A 85 2.53 0.70 5.02
CA ALA A 85 3.40 0.19 3.97
C ALA A 85 2.75 0.32 2.58
N LEU A 86 1.47 -0.05 2.45
CA LEU A 86 0.70 0.11 1.21
C LEU A 86 0.58 1.58 0.77
N GLU A 87 0.45 2.51 1.71
CA GLU A 87 0.39 3.94 1.44
C GLU A 87 1.75 4.48 0.99
N ALA A 88 2.83 4.05 1.63
CA ALA A 88 4.21 4.35 1.21
C ALA A 88 4.54 3.78 -0.17
N ASP A 89 3.95 2.64 -0.53
CA ASP A 89 4.05 2.03 -1.86
C ASP A 89 3.12 2.68 -2.91
N GLY A 90 2.26 3.62 -2.49
CA GLY A 90 1.27 4.26 -3.36
C GLY A 90 0.14 3.34 -3.83
N VAL A 91 -0.06 2.19 -3.19
CA VAL A 91 -1.16 1.25 -3.50
C VAL A 91 -2.49 1.77 -2.97
N ILE A 92 -2.44 2.50 -1.85
CA ILE A 92 -3.60 3.11 -1.20
C ILE A 92 -3.29 4.56 -0.84
N GLU A 93 -4.34 5.33 -0.55
CA GLU A 93 -4.23 6.69 -0.05
C GLU A 93 -5.25 6.94 1.06
N THR A 94 -4.82 7.65 2.11
CA THR A 94 -5.71 8.10 3.18
C THR A 94 -6.22 9.51 2.90
N ARG A 95 -7.54 9.68 2.85
CA ARG A 95 -8.22 10.98 2.60
C ARG A 95 -8.79 11.56 3.91
N GLY A 96 -8.01 11.51 4.99
CA GLY A 96 -8.42 11.96 6.33
C GLY A 96 -9.68 11.27 6.84
N ARG A 97 -10.68 12.04 7.29
CA ARG A 97 -11.98 11.52 7.78
C ARG A 97 -12.79 10.75 6.74
N ASN A 98 -12.45 10.87 5.45
CA ASN A 98 -13.16 10.18 4.37
C ASN A 98 -12.75 8.69 4.28
N GLY A 99 -11.65 8.29 4.92
CA GLY A 99 -11.16 6.91 4.97
C GLY A 99 -10.00 6.64 4.01
N THR A 100 -9.74 5.36 3.78
CA THR A 100 -8.61 4.85 3.00
C THR A 100 -9.11 4.23 1.71
N PHE A 101 -8.48 4.54 0.59
CA PHE A 101 -8.93 4.16 -0.75
C PHE A 101 -7.80 3.54 -1.57
N VAL A 102 -8.13 2.64 -2.47
CA VAL A 102 -7.18 2.14 -3.48
C VAL A 102 -6.80 3.29 -4.41
N ALA A 103 -5.51 3.55 -4.53
CA ALA A 103 -4.99 4.62 -5.37
C ALA A 103 -4.86 4.13 -6.83
N ALA A 104 -4.92 5.06 -7.78
CA ALA A 104 -4.45 4.79 -9.13
C ALA A 104 -2.94 4.58 -9.06
N ALA A 105 -2.47 3.36 -9.36
CA ALA A 105 -1.04 3.01 -9.30
C ALA A 105 -0.16 3.98 -10.10
N GLY A 106 -0.68 4.56 -11.19
CA GLY A 106 -0.01 5.61 -11.96
C GLY A 106 -0.02 6.99 -11.31
N ASP A 107 -1.03 7.32 -10.50
CA ASP A 107 -1.16 8.64 -9.88
C ASP A 107 -0.38 8.73 -8.57
N ALA A 108 -0.30 7.65 -7.80
CA ALA A 108 0.45 7.66 -6.54
C ALA A 108 1.96 7.79 -6.77
N ALA A 109 2.52 7.00 -7.70
CA ALA A 109 3.92 7.12 -8.08
C ALA A 109 4.25 8.52 -8.63
N LYS A 110 3.37 9.08 -9.47
CA LYS A 110 3.51 10.47 -9.96
C LYS A 110 3.46 11.50 -8.83
N ARG A 111 2.53 11.36 -7.87
CA ARG A 111 2.46 12.26 -6.71
C ARG A 111 3.69 12.17 -5.82
N GLN A 112 4.22 10.97 -5.61
CA GLN A 112 5.42 10.76 -4.82
C GLN A 112 6.66 11.34 -5.51
N ALA A 113 6.80 11.14 -6.83
CA ALA A 113 7.84 11.79 -7.62
C ALA A 113 7.73 13.32 -7.57
N ALA A 114 6.53 13.87 -7.69
CA ALA A 114 6.29 15.31 -7.58
C ALA A 114 6.63 15.85 -6.17
N ALA A 115 6.29 15.12 -5.11
CA ALA A 115 6.62 15.49 -3.74
C ALA A 115 8.14 15.49 -3.50
N ALA A 116 8.86 14.49 -4.01
CA ALA A 116 10.32 14.43 -3.95
C ALA A 116 10.97 15.59 -4.72
N ALA A 117 10.49 15.88 -5.92
CA ALA A 117 10.96 17.02 -6.72
C ALA A 117 10.71 18.37 -6.02
N ALA A 118 9.56 18.55 -5.38
CA ALA A 118 9.26 19.75 -4.60
C ALA A 118 10.18 19.91 -3.38
N ALA A 119 10.42 18.81 -2.64
CA ALA A 119 11.33 18.81 -1.51
C ALA A 119 12.77 19.17 -1.93
N TYR A 120 13.24 18.64 -3.06
CA TYR A 120 14.51 19.01 -3.66
C TYR A 120 14.57 20.51 -4.00
N ALA A 121 13.55 21.03 -4.68
CA ALA A 121 13.50 22.43 -5.09
C ALA A 121 13.55 23.39 -3.88
N GLU A 122 12.82 23.07 -2.80
CA GLU A 122 12.87 23.83 -1.55
C GLU A 122 14.26 23.80 -0.91
N GLN A 123 14.90 22.63 -0.90
CA GLN A 123 16.26 22.50 -0.37
C GLN A 123 17.28 23.29 -1.19
N ALA A 124 17.22 23.20 -2.52
CA ALA A 124 18.10 23.96 -3.41
C ALA A 124 17.93 25.48 -3.22
N ARG A 125 16.69 25.94 -3.04
CA ARG A 125 16.39 27.34 -2.75
C ARG A 125 17.00 27.78 -1.41
N ARG A 126 16.87 26.99 -0.34
CA ARG A 126 17.48 27.28 0.97
C ARG A 126 19.00 27.37 0.91
N LEU A 127 19.61 26.59 0.02
CA LEU A 127 21.07 26.59 -0.22
C LEU A 127 21.54 27.73 -1.13
N GLY A 128 20.62 28.56 -1.65
CA GLY A 128 20.96 29.69 -2.52
C GLY A 128 21.27 29.31 -3.96
N LEU A 129 20.93 28.10 -4.41
CA LEU A 129 21.11 27.70 -5.80
C LEU A 129 20.15 28.48 -6.70
N SER A 130 20.66 28.95 -7.84
CA SER A 130 19.80 29.45 -8.90
C SER A 130 18.95 28.30 -9.48
N ARG A 131 17.80 28.63 -10.08
CA ARG A 131 16.96 27.63 -10.77
C ARG A 131 17.76 26.81 -11.79
N ALA A 132 18.67 27.46 -12.52
CA ALA A 132 19.50 26.79 -13.51
C ALA A 132 20.50 25.82 -12.86
N ALA A 133 21.17 26.23 -11.78
CA ALA A 133 22.11 25.38 -11.06
C ALA A 133 21.42 24.18 -10.39
N ALA A 134 20.22 24.38 -9.82
CA ALA A 134 19.41 23.30 -9.30
C ALA A 134 18.95 22.32 -10.41
N GLY A 135 18.55 22.85 -11.57
CA GLY A 135 18.23 22.00 -12.72
C GLY A 135 19.41 21.13 -13.15
N ALA A 136 20.59 21.73 -13.33
CA ALA A 136 21.80 21.00 -13.71
C ALA A 136 22.18 19.91 -12.69
N ALA A 137 22.12 20.23 -11.39
CA ALA A 137 22.48 19.27 -10.35
C ALA A 137 21.54 18.04 -10.30
N VAL A 138 20.23 18.22 -10.55
CA VAL A 138 19.30 17.09 -10.59
C VAL A 138 19.49 16.25 -11.86
N GLU A 139 19.75 16.88 -13.00
CA GLU A 139 20.02 16.19 -14.27
C GLU A 139 21.30 15.35 -14.19
N ASP A 140 22.37 15.89 -13.60
CA ASP A 140 23.61 15.13 -13.40
C ASP A 140 23.41 13.93 -12.46
N ALA A 141 22.61 14.10 -11.40
CA ALA A 141 22.26 13.00 -10.49
C ALA A 141 21.41 11.91 -11.20
N LEU A 142 20.44 12.31 -12.02
CA LEU A 142 19.65 11.37 -12.82
C LEU A 142 20.54 10.60 -13.79
N ARG A 143 21.42 11.29 -14.53
CA ARG A 143 22.38 10.65 -15.43
C ARG A 143 23.22 9.60 -14.70
N ALA A 144 23.79 9.96 -13.55
CA ALA A 144 24.62 9.05 -12.76
C ALA A 144 23.88 7.79 -12.27
N VAL A 145 22.57 7.87 -12.02
CA VAL A 145 21.76 6.75 -11.52
C VAL A 145 21.23 5.86 -12.65
N TYR A 146 20.94 6.42 -13.82
CA TYR A 146 20.30 5.70 -14.93
C TYR A 146 21.29 5.24 -16.02
N GLU A 147 22.48 5.84 -16.08
CA GLU A 147 23.53 5.48 -17.06
C GLU A 147 24.75 4.79 -16.41
N GLY A 148 24.74 4.64 -15.08
CA GLY A 148 25.74 3.88 -14.30
C GLY A 148 25.30 2.46 -14.02
#